data_AF-M5SI02-F1
#
_entry.id   AF-M5SI02-F1
#
_cell.length_a   1.000
_cell.length_b   1.000
_cell.length_c   1.000
_cell.angle_alpha   90.00
_cell.angle_beta   90.00
_cell.angle_gamma   90.00
#
_symmetry.space_group_name_H-M   'P 1'
#
loop_
_entity.id
_entity.type
_entity.pdbx_description
1 polymer ?
#
loop_
_entity_poly.entity_id
_entity_poly.type
_entity_poly.pdbx_seq_one_letter_code
_entity_poly.pdbx_strand_id
1 'polypeptide(L)' 'MKTGTVTDISLDHDLGDDDRGTGYDVVLWIEEQVALHGFVPPAMKIHSANVSARTKMENGIRAIEAMVSRRVE' A
#
# COMPACT_ATOMS: atom_id res chain seq x y z
N MET A 1 -2.89 -7.96 9.35
CA MET A 1 -2.14 -8.12 8.08
C MET A 1 -1.01 -9.14 8.16
N LYS A 2 -0.14 -9.12 9.18
CA LYS A 2 1.06 -9.98 9.26
C LYS A 2 0.82 -11.49 9.25
N THR A 3 -0.42 -11.96 9.39
CA THR A 3 -0.81 -13.38 9.29
C THR A 3 -0.93 -13.88 7.85
N GLY A 4 -0.85 -13.01 6.84
CA GLY A 4 -1.01 -13.38 5.43
C GLY A 4 -2.43 -13.77 5.03
N THR A 5 -3.41 -13.62 5.92
CA THR A 5 -4.81 -14.01 5.69
C THR A 5 -5.64 -12.96 4.94
N VAL A 6 -5.12 -11.74 4.87
CA VAL A 6 -5.77 -10.65 4.11
C VAL A 6 -5.24 -10.73 2.69
N THR A 7 -6.11 -11.03 1.73
CA THR A 7 -5.76 -11.16 0.31
C THR A 7 -5.99 -9.86 -0.46
N ASP A 8 -6.93 -9.02 0.00
CA ASP A 8 -7.37 -7.81 -0.69
C ASP A 8 -7.60 -6.69 0.31
N ILE A 9 -7.19 -5.48 -0.07
CA ILE A 9 -7.52 -4.24 0.66
C ILE A 9 -7.94 -3.14 -0.30
N SER A 10 -8.78 -2.24 0.20
CA SER A 10 -9.09 -0.98 -0.47
C SER A 10 -8.82 0.19 0.47
N LEU A 11 -8.17 1.24 -0.02
CA LEU A 11 -7.76 2.39 0.77
C LEU A 11 -8.43 3.68 0.29
N ASP A 12 -8.95 4.45 1.23
CA ASP A 12 -9.08 5.91 1.08
C ASP A 12 -7.78 6.56 1.57
N HIS A 13 -7.50 7.77 1.10
CA HIS A 13 -6.42 8.59 1.65
C HIS A 13 -6.78 9.11 3.03
N ASP A 14 -8.02 9.57 3.19
CA ASP A 14 -8.50 10.12 4.44
C ASP A 14 -9.08 8.98 5.27
N LEU A 15 -8.42 8.68 6.38
CA LEU A 15 -8.85 7.63 7.31
C LEU A 15 -9.60 8.19 8.52
N GLY A 16 -9.96 9.48 8.47
CA GLY A 16 -10.76 10.20 9.45
C GLY A 16 -9.96 10.99 10.49
N ASP A 17 -8.76 10.55 10.85
CA ASP A 17 -7.84 11.25 11.76
C ASP A 17 -6.42 11.22 11.18
N ASP A 18 -6.14 12.19 10.31
CA ASP A 18 -4.89 12.27 9.55
C ASP A 18 -3.64 12.44 10.44
N ASP A 19 -3.80 12.93 11.68
CA ASP A 19 -2.70 13.03 12.66
C ASP A 19 -2.19 11.64 13.08
N ARG A 20 -3.00 10.60 12.90
CA ARG A 20 -2.64 9.19 13.18
C ARG A 20 -2.14 8.46 11.95
N GLY A 21 -2.12 9.12 10.79
CA GLY A 21 -1.70 8.58 9.51
C GLY A 21 -2.83 8.49 8.50
N THR A 22 -2.45 8.56 7.24
CA THR A 22 -3.33 8.54 6.07
C THR A 22 -3.26 7.18 5.38
N GLY A 23 -4.13 6.96 4.39
CA GLY A 23 -3.99 5.83 3.48
C GLY A 23 -2.64 5.79 2.75
N TYR A 24 -1.99 6.93 2.56
CA TYR A 24 -0.65 6.96 1.97
C TYR A 24 0.40 6.39 2.92
N ASP A 25 0.30 6.65 4.22
CA ASP A 25 1.19 6.07 5.23
C ASP A 25 1.05 4.55 5.29
N VAL A 26 -0.16 4.02 5.08
CA VAL A 26 -0.39 2.57 4.93
C VAL A 26 0.36 2.02 3.70
N VAL A 27 0.34 2.72 2.57
CA VAL A 27 1.08 2.32 1.36
C VAL A 27 2.59 2.31 1.63
N LEU A 28 3.13 3.36 2.24
CA LEU A 28 4.55 3.45 2.60
C LEU A 28 4.97 2.34 3.57
N TRP A 29 4.14 2.06 4.57
CA TRP A 29 4.40 0.97 5.50
C TRP A 29 4.46 -0.37 4.79
N ILE A 30 3.52 -0.68 3.89
CA ILE A 30 3.54 -1.92 3.09
C ILE A 30 4.80 -1.96 2.22
N GLU A 31 5.17 -0.85 1.58
CA GLU A 31 6.38 -0.73 0.77
C GLU A 31 7.64 -1.10 1.58
N GLU A 32 7.78 -0.53 2.77
CA GLU A 32 8.89 -0.85 3.69
C GLU A 32 8.88 -2.33 4.08
N GLN A 33 7.72 -2.89 4.44
CA GLN A 33 7.64 -4.30 4.83
C GLN A 33 8.01 -5.24 3.67
N VAL A 34 7.60 -4.90 2.45
CA VAL A 34 8.00 -5.64 1.25
C VAL A 34 9.50 -5.52 1.10
N ALA A 35 10.05 -4.31 1.04
CA ALA A 35 11.47 -4.05 0.78
C ALA A 35 12.39 -4.72 1.82
N LEU A 36 12.08 -4.59 3.11
CA LEU A 36 12.99 -4.95 4.20
C LEU A 36 12.72 -6.32 4.83
N HIS A 37 11.49 -6.84 4.72
CA HIS A 37 11.08 -8.00 5.53
C HIS A 37 10.50 -9.17 4.74
N GLY A 38 10.58 -9.14 3.41
CA GLY A 38 10.05 -10.24 2.60
C GLY A 38 8.53 -10.34 2.63
N PHE A 39 7.82 -9.30 3.09
CA PHE A 39 6.37 -9.30 3.18
C PHE A 39 5.75 -9.48 1.79
N VAL A 40 4.72 -10.32 1.72
CA VAL A 40 3.90 -10.48 0.50
C VAL A 40 2.70 -9.55 0.65
N PRO A 41 2.58 -8.50 -0.19
CA PRO A 41 1.50 -7.56 -0.08
C PRO A 41 0.17 -8.20 -0.52
N PRO A 42 -0.98 -7.81 0.07
CA PRO A 42 -2.29 -8.14 -0.50
C PRO A 42 -2.50 -7.40 -1.83
N ALA A 43 -3.52 -7.78 -2.59
CA ALA A 43 -4.01 -6.96 -3.70
C ALA A 43 -4.54 -5.61 -3.16
N MET A 44 -4.08 -4.50 -3.73
CA MET A 44 -4.38 -3.16 -3.22
C MET A 44 -5.20 -2.36 -4.24
N LYS A 45 -6.31 -1.75 -3.79
CA LYS A 45 -7.13 -0.83 -4.57
C LYS A 45 -7.27 0.52 -3.87
N ILE A 46 -7.47 1.59 -4.62
CA ILE A 46 -7.67 2.94 -4.06
C ILE A 46 -9.04 3.45 -4.47
N HIS A 47 -9.80 3.97 -3.51
CA HIS A 47 -11.11 4.58 -3.76
C HIS A 47 -11.18 6.07 -3.34
N SER A 48 -10.06 6.66 -2.93
CA SER A 48 -10.03 8.06 -2.49
C SER A 48 -10.44 9.04 -3.57
N ALA A 49 -11.36 9.96 -3.27
CA ALA A 49 -11.79 11.03 -4.18
C ALA A 49 -10.71 12.11 -4.40
N ASN A 50 -9.71 12.19 -3.51
CA ASN A 50 -8.60 13.12 -3.66
C ASN A 50 -7.66 12.65 -4.78
N VAL A 51 -7.75 13.27 -5.95
CA VAL A 51 -6.98 12.89 -7.14
C VAL A 51 -5.47 12.93 -6.89
N SER A 52 -4.97 13.96 -6.21
CA SER A 52 -3.53 14.10 -5.93
C SER A 52 -3.02 12.97 -5.03
N ALA A 53 -3.75 12.70 -3.94
CA ALA A 53 -3.40 11.62 -3.02
C ALA A 53 -3.53 10.24 -3.69
N ARG A 54 -4.61 10.02 -4.44
CA ARG A 54 -4.82 8.80 -5.23
C ARG A 54 -3.62 8.52 -6.13
N THR A 55 -3.18 9.50 -6.93
CA THR A 55 -2.02 9.32 -7.82
C THR A 55 -0.74 8.96 -7.06
N LYS A 56 -0.48 9.59 -5.91
CA LYS A 56 0.67 9.25 -5.06
C LYS A 56 0.60 7.82 -4.54
N MET A 57 -0.57 7.40 -4.05
CA MET A 57 -0.80 6.05 -3.56
C MET A 57 -0.68 5.01 -4.67
N GLU A 58 -1.23 5.27 -5.86
CA GLU A 58 -1.10 4.39 -7.04
C GLU A 58 0.36 4.22 -7.46
N ASN A 59 1.18 5.29 -7.39
CA ASN A 59 2.61 5.20 -7.63
C ASN A 59 3.31 4.29 -6.61
N GLY A 60 2.96 4.39 -5.33
CA GLY A 60 3.51 3.51 -4.29
C GLY A 60 3.13 2.04 -4.50
N ILE A 61 1.87 1.77 -4.87
CA ILE A 61 1.42 0.41 -5.21
C ILE A 61 2.22 -0.15 -6.39
N ARG A 62 2.43 0.64 -7.46
CA ARG A 62 3.27 0.20 -8.59
C ARG A 62 4.71 -0.11 -8.19
N ALA A 63 5.29 0.65 -7.26
CA ALA A 63 6.63 0.39 -6.76
C ALA A 63 6.69 -0.93 -5.96
N ILE A 64 5.68 -1.17 -5.11
CA ILE A 64 5.50 -2.44 -4.39
C ILE A 64 5.43 -3.62 -5.36
N GLU A 65 4.57 -3.55 -6.37
CA GLU A 65 4.39 -4.61 -7.37
C GLU A 65 5.70 -4.89 -8.13
N ALA A 66 6.44 -3.85 -8.52
CA ALA A 66 7.73 -3.99 -9.17
C ALA A 66 8.78 -4.68 -8.26
N MET A 67 8.81 -4.36 -6.97
CA MET A 67 9.70 -5.02 -6.00
C MET A 67 9.37 -6.51 -5.84
N VAL A 68 8.08 -6.86 -5.78
CA VAL A 68 7.65 -8.26 -5.72
C VAL A 68 8.05 -9.01 -6.98
N SER A 69 7.81 -8.42 -8.17
CA SER A 69 8.18 -9.05 -9.44
C SER A 69 9.67 -9.36 -9.53
N ARG A 70 10.54 -8.43 -9.11
CA ARG A 70 12.01 -8.59 -9.15
C ARG A 70 12.55 -9.67 -8.22
N ARG A 71 11.76 -10.16 -7.26
CA ARG A 71 12.16 -11.24 -6.34
C ARG A 71 11.87 -12.64 -6.88
N VAL A 72 10.98 -12.72 -7.86
CA VAL A 72 10.54 -14.00 -8.45
C VAL A 72 11.44 -14.41 -9.63
N GLU A 73 12.27 -13.48 -10.12
CA GLU A 73 13.35 -13.71 -11.09
C GLU A 73 14.61 -14.27 -10.41
#